data_AF-A0A5N5IZL2-F1
#
_entry.id   AF-A0A5N5IZL2-F1
#
_cell.length_a   1.000
_cell.length_b   1.000
_cell.length_c   1.000
_cell.angle_alpha   90.00
_cell.angle_beta   90.00
_cell.angle_gamma   90.00
#
_symmetry.space_group_name_H-M   'P 1'
#
loop_
_entity.id
_entity.type
_entity.pdbx_description
1 polymer ?
#
loop_
_entity_poly.entity_id
_entity_poly.type
_entity_poly.pdbx_seq_one_letter_code
_entity_poly.pdbx_strand_id
1 'polypeptide(L)'
;MKKYFFYINAICYLFCLQVSFGQSIRKSFDEMTDYEITELVNAFYELRNGPDLFNDLAQFHAQFFNFDETADPTRLDLHFNLPDESEREIFLAWHRRQMFEMEQAVKEINPEISLAYWDSSEYQSPTDALWDEELLGSFNVNWNLRRNLASNGPLPTAQNISTLMAMDNFYEFSNELERRPVHRGAHVWTGGAMPTPLSPRDPVFYFHHSFVDKIWKDWEDMHGTSSYETTSMLRYDGTYVFDGETLPLVDPNDITDSRVYGVFYGEDGLAELDNYIVSNTYNPEEIFYYQFNIQAGNNFIVPAGTVARFKSVNEINLVPGFEALPGSSFEAIIDTENGGMMNRSFSKGAITRAKNPYPYSELINKPIVWEEGGDLLDDKPIILTAAPNPFTEKITVKLNKRTDCVIEVFNMMGMLIREEAFQNTDTMVIKNLYGLSSGFYVIRVTDANGEILVVKRIIKM
;
A
#
# COMPACT_ATOMS: atom_id res chain seq x y z
N MET A 1 40.91 34.52 -48.27
CA MET A 1 39.70 33.68 -48.12
C MET A 1 39.66 33.13 -46.70
N LYS A 2 38.83 33.72 -45.84
CA LYS A 2 38.57 33.23 -44.47
C LYS A 2 37.55 32.08 -44.57
N LYS A 3 37.88 30.91 -44.03
CA LYS A 3 36.93 29.79 -43.88
C LYS A 3 36.15 30.02 -42.58
N TYR A 4 34.83 30.16 -42.70
CA TYR A 4 33.90 30.17 -41.58
C TYR A 4 33.60 28.72 -41.18
N PHE A 5 33.86 28.36 -39.93
CA PHE A 5 33.30 27.16 -39.31
C PHE A 5 31.96 27.54 -38.68
N PHE A 6 30.88 26.95 -39.18
CA PHE A 6 29.56 26.99 -38.56
C PHE A 6 29.56 26.01 -37.39
N TYR A 7 29.38 26.53 -36.17
CA TYR A 7 28.97 25.71 -35.03
C TYR A 7 27.45 25.52 -35.12
N ILE A 8 27.03 24.29 -35.41
CA ILE A 8 25.64 23.86 -35.22
C ILE A 8 25.51 23.54 -33.73
N ASN A 9 24.85 24.42 -32.98
CA ASN A 9 24.36 24.08 -31.65
C ASN A 9 23.25 23.05 -31.82
N ALA A 10 23.57 21.77 -31.62
CA ALA A 10 22.57 20.75 -31.39
C ALA A 10 21.97 21.02 -30.00
N ILE A 11 20.79 21.62 -29.97
CA ILE A 11 19.95 21.66 -28.78
C ILE A 11 19.49 20.21 -28.55
N CYS A 12 20.24 19.48 -27.73
CA CYS A 12 19.77 18.24 -27.13
C CYS A 12 18.61 18.62 -26.22
N TYR A 13 17.38 18.45 -26.70
CA TYR A 13 16.24 18.24 -25.82
C TYR A 13 16.51 16.94 -25.08
N LEU A 14 17.08 17.02 -23.87
CA LEU A 14 16.89 15.98 -22.88
C LEU A 14 15.38 15.97 -22.59
N PHE A 15 14.67 15.06 -23.25
CA PHE A 15 13.43 14.55 -22.66
C PHE A 15 13.87 13.80 -21.41
N CYS A 16 13.81 14.47 -20.26
CA CYS A 16 13.65 13.77 -18.99
C CYS A 16 12.33 13.01 -19.12
N LEU A 17 12.41 11.71 -19.41
CA LEU A 17 11.31 10.80 -19.15
C LEU A 17 11.08 10.87 -17.64
N GLN A 18 10.13 11.71 -17.21
CA GLN A 18 9.51 11.54 -15.91
C GLN A 18 8.76 10.21 -16.03
N VAL A 19 9.38 9.14 -15.55
CA VAL A 19 8.69 7.88 -15.31
C VAL A 19 7.60 8.20 -14.30
N SER A 20 6.36 7.95 -14.68
CA SER A 20 5.16 8.22 -13.90
C SER A 20 4.72 6.98 -13.14
N PHE A 21 4.04 7.22 -12.03
CA PHE A 21 3.94 6.37 -10.84
C PHE A 21 2.48 5.94 -10.58
N GLY A 22 2.21 5.02 -9.62
CA GLY A 22 0.84 4.50 -9.42
C GLY A 22 0.43 4.07 -7.99
N GLN A 23 -0.86 4.15 -7.68
CA GLN A 23 -1.49 3.52 -6.51
C GLN A 23 -2.22 2.23 -6.93
N SER A 24 -2.96 1.53 -6.08
CA SER A 24 -3.29 0.11 -6.33
C SER A 24 -4.71 -0.30 -5.98
N ILE A 25 -5.26 -1.15 -6.85
CA ILE A 25 -6.36 -2.04 -6.52
C ILE A 25 -5.78 -3.46 -6.49
N ARG A 26 -5.61 -4.01 -5.29
CA ARG A 26 -5.25 -5.43 -5.13
C ARG A 26 -6.48 -6.28 -5.44
N LYS A 27 -6.29 -7.35 -6.21
CA LYS A 27 -7.37 -8.26 -6.65
C LYS A 27 -7.01 -9.70 -6.37
N SER A 28 -7.99 -10.58 -6.39
CA SER A 28 -7.72 -12.02 -6.29
C SER A 28 -6.87 -12.47 -7.48
N PHE A 29 -5.99 -13.46 -7.29
CA PHE A 29 -5.09 -13.91 -8.34
C PHE A 29 -5.82 -14.45 -9.58
N ASP A 30 -7.03 -15.00 -9.42
CA ASP A 30 -7.88 -15.48 -10.54
C ASP A 30 -8.53 -14.33 -11.32
N GLU A 31 -8.56 -13.14 -10.74
CA GLU A 31 -8.95 -11.88 -11.37
C GLU A 31 -7.76 -11.09 -11.94
N MET A 32 -6.59 -11.71 -12.10
CA MET A 32 -5.49 -11.09 -12.83
C MET A 32 -5.63 -11.33 -14.34
N THR A 33 -5.24 -10.35 -15.13
CA THR A 33 -5.05 -10.54 -16.57
C THR A 33 -3.72 -11.25 -16.86
N ASP A 34 -3.61 -11.89 -18.03
CA ASP A 34 -2.34 -12.47 -18.51
C ASP A 34 -1.19 -11.45 -18.53
N TYR A 35 -1.51 -10.16 -18.75
CA TYR A 35 -0.55 -9.07 -18.66
C TYR A 35 -0.01 -8.93 -17.25
N GLU A 36 -0.90 -8.79 -16.28
CA GLU A 36 -0.53 -8.58 -14.88
C GLU A 36 0.25 -9.76 -14.32
N ILE A 37 -0.13 -10.99 -14.67
CA ILE A 37 0.61 -12.20 -14.31
C ILE A 37 2.04 -12.11 -14.88
N THR A 38 2.17 -11.87 -16.18
CA THR A 38 3.48 -11.83 -16.86
C THR A 38 4.39 -10.74 -16.28
N GLU A 39 3.85 -9.54 -16.11
CA GLU A 39 4.62 -8.38 -15.65
C GLU A 39 4.96 -8.46 -14.17
N LEU A 40 4.05 -8.97 -13.32
CA LEU A 40 4.34 -9.20 -11.90
C LEU A 40 5.44 -10.27 -11.72
N VAL A 41 5.36 -11.38 -12.46
CA VAL A 41 6.38 -12.43 -12.43
C VAL A 41 7.73 -11.89 -12.90
N ASN A 42 7.76 -11.11 -13.99
CA ASN A 42 8.98 -10.45 -14.47
C ASN A 42 9.55 -9.51 -13.40
N ALA A 43 8.70 -8.67 -12.78
CA ALA A 43 9.12 -7.75 -11.72
C ALA A 43 9.72 -8.50 -10.53
N PHE A 44 9.13 -9.63 -10.10
CA PHE A 44 9.69 -10.46 -9.05
C PHE A 44 11.06 -11.04 -9.39
N TYR A 45 11.29 -11.48 -10.63
CA TYR A 45 12.62 -11.90 -11.06
C TYR A 45 13.62 -10.73 -11.08
N GLU A 46 13.21 -9.53 -11.48
CA GLU A 46 14.08 -8.35 -11.44
C GLU A 46 14.45 -7.95 -10.00
N LEU A 47 13.47 -7.90 -9.09
CA LEU A 47 13.68 -7.60 -7.67
C LEU A 47 14.53 -8.67 -6.96
N ARG A 48 14.51 -9.92 -7.45
CA ARG A 48 15.37 -11.02 -6.98
C ARG A 48 16.79 -10.94 -7.53
N ASN A 49 16.96 -10.64 -8.81
CA ASN A 49 18.26 -10.65 -9.50
C ASN A 49 19.08 -9.36 -9.29
N GLY A 50 18.42 -8.26 -8.89
CA GLY A 50 19.06 -7.00 -8.50
C GLY A 50 19.71 -7.05 -7.11
N PRO A 51 19.50 -6.04 -6.25
CA PRO A 51 19.95 -6.06 -4.85
C PRO A 51 19.36 -7.19 -3.98
N ASP A 52 18.51 -8.05 -4.55
CA ASP A 52 17.79 -9.16 -3.93
C ASP A 52 16.90 -8.70 -2.75
N LEU A 53 15.94 -7.83 -3.07
CA LEU A 53 14.95 -7.31 -2.12
C LEU A 53 14.21 -8.44 -1.39
N PHE A 54 13.93 -9.54 -2.08
CA PHE A 54 13.31 -10.73 -1.48
C PHE A 54 14.16 -11.32 -0.35
N ASN A 55 15.48 -11.40 -0.54
CA ASN A 55 16.35 -11.90 0.51
C ASN A 55 16.44 -10.90 1.66
N ASP A 56 16.54 -9.61 1.38
CA ASP A 56 16.67 -8.59 2.42
C ASP A 56 15.42 -8.49 3.30
N LEU A 57 14.23 -8.46 2.68
CA LEU A 57 12.96 -8.52 3.41
C LEU A 57 12.84 -9.78 4.26
N ALA A 58 13.29 -10.92 3.74
CA ALA A 58 13.29 -12.16 4.48
C ALA A 58 14.30 -12.17 5.64
N GLN A 59 15.49 -11.59 5.45
CA GLN A 59 16.48 -11.46 6.53
C GLN A 59 15.95 -10.56 7.64
N PHE A 60 15.34 -9.42 7.28
CA PHE A 60 14.74 -8.51 8.24
C PHE A 60 13.64 -9.22 9.03
N HIS A 61 12.69 -9.84 8.34
CA HIS A 61 11.61 -10.59 8.97
C HIS A 61 12.14 -11.70 9.88
N ALA A 62 13.18 -12.44 9.47
CA ALA A 62 13.80 -13.47 10.31
C ALA A 62 14.52 -12.90 11.54
N GLN A 63 15.15 -11.74 11.40
CA GLN A 63 15.87 -11.06 12.48
C GLN A 63 14.94 -10.42 13.51
N PHE A 64 13.68 -10.13 13.14
CA PHE A 64 12.67 -9.50 13.98
C PHE A 64 11.46 -10.39 14.27
N PHE A 65 11.51 -11.70 13.95
CA PHE A 65 10.33 -12.56 13.94
C PHE A 65 9.56 -12.60 15.27
N ASN A 66 10.12 -13.18 16.33
CA ASN A 66 9.56 -13.24 17.68
C ASN A 66 10.72 -13.43 18.68
N PHE A 67 10.70 -12.71 19.79
CA PHE A 67 11.76 -12.72 20.80
C PHE A 67 11.29 -12.90 22.25
N ASP A 68 10.15 -13.54 22.44
CA ASP A 68 9.55 -13.78 23.77
C ASP A 68 10.47 -14.54 24.74
N GLU A 69 11.49 -15.24 24.22
CA GLU A 69 12.48 -15.99 25.01
C GLU A 69 13.84 -15.28 25.17
N THR A 70 13.95 -14.02 24.78
CA THR A 70 15.22 -13.27 24.91
C THR A 70 15.37 -12.60 26.27
N ALA A 71 16.62 -12.41 26.70
CA ALA A 71 16.93 -11.73 27.96
C ALA A 71 16.69 -10.21 27.92
N ASP A 72 16.40 -9.65 26.75
CA ASP A 72 16.16 -8.22 26.55
C ASP A 72 14.66 -7.96 26.32
N PRO A 73 13.92 -7.56 27.37
CA PRO A 73 12.48 -7.31 27.28
C PRO A 73 12.14 -6.03 26.49
N THR A 74 13.12 -5.32 25.94
CA THR A 74 12.90 -4.11 25.13
C THR A 74 13.04 -4.36 23.64
N ARG A 75 13.38 -5.59 23.24
CA ARG A 75 13.55 -5.96 21.85
C ARG A 75 12.20 -5.99 21.15
N LEU A 76 12.11 -5.26 20.04
CA LEU A 76 10.95 -5.23 19.17
C LEU A 76 10.91 -6.49 18.28
N ASP A 77 9.72 -7.02 18.06
CA ASP A 77 9.43 -8.15 17.19
C ASP A 77 8.10 -7.99 16.45
N LEU A 78 7.91 -8.85 15.45
CA LEU A 78 6.85 -8.73 14.45
C LEU A 78 5.65 -9.63 14.72
N HIS A 79 5.83 -10.71 15.47
CA HIS A 79 4.86 -11.79 15.58
C HIS A 79 4.61 -12.27 17.00
N PHE A 80 3.37 -12.69 17.22
CA PHE A 80 2.89 -13.44 18.37
C PHE A 80 2.96 -12.69 19.72
N ASN A 81 2.84 -11.36 19.68
CA ASN A 81 2.93 -10.49 20.86
C ASN A 81 1.65 -10.58 21.73
N LEU A 82 0.52 -10.90 21.13
CA LEU A 82 -0.74 -11.13 21.86
C LEU A 82 -0.88 -12.56 22.40
N PRO A 83 -1.60 -12.78 23.51
CA PRO A 83 -2.35 -11.78 24.29
C PRO A 83 -1.55 -11.10 25.41
N ASP A 84 -0.28 -11.48 25.61
CA ASP A 84 0.45 -11.17 26.84
C ASP A 84 1.26 -9.86 26.75
N GLU A 85 1.53 -9.33 25.54
CA GLU A 85 2.30 -8.11 25.28
C GLU A 85 1.59 -7.18 24.26
N SER A 86 0.35 -6.76 24.58
CA SER A 86 -0.45 -5.89 23.70
C SER A 86 0.23 -4.56 23.37
N GLU A 87 1.11 -4.08 24.22
CA GLU A 87 1.90 -2.87 24.01
C GLU A 87 2.98 -3.02 22.93
N ARG A 88 3.23 -4.25 22.45
CA ARG A 88 4.15 -4.55 21.35
C ARG A 88 3.43 -5.04 20.10
N GLU A 89 2.12 -5.21 20.13
CA GLU A 89 1.35 -5.72 19.00
C GLU A 89 1.53 -4.79 17.78
N ILE A 90 2.11 -5.33 16.70
CA ILE A 90 2.29 -4.61 15.42
C ILE A 90 2.08 -5.52 14.21
N PHE A 91 1.68 -6.79 14.39
CA PHE A 91 1.67 -7.81 13.35
C PHE A 91 0.96 -7.34 12.07
N LEU A 92 -0.30 -6.92 12.19
CA LEU A 92 -1.10 -6.49 11.04
C LEU A 92 -0.55 -5.21 10.37
N ALA A 93 -0.21 -4.19 11.17
CA ALA A 93 0.34 -2.93 10.67
C ALA A 93 1.67 -3.13 9.93
N TRP A 94 2.56 -3.95 10.50
CA TRP A 94 3.87 -4.22 9.90
C TRP A 94 3.75 -4.96 8.58
N HIS A 95 2.92 -5.99 8.51
CA HIS A 95 2.71 -6.73 7.27
C HIS A 95 2.03 -5.87 6.20
N ARG A 96 1.06 -5.03 6.56
CA ARG A 96 0.51 -4.02 5.63
C ARG A 96 1.60 -3.13 5.06
N ARG A 97 2.47 -2.60 5.92
CA ARG A 97 3.60 -1.75 5.50
C ARG A 97 4.51 -2.50 4.53
N GLN A 98 4.87 -3.74 4.85
CA GLN A 98 5.73 -4.57 4.01
C GLN A 98 5.10 -4.85 2.63
N MET A 99 3.79 -5.13 2.57
CA MET A 99 3.08 -5.31 1.31
C MET A 99 3.09 -4.04 0.48
N PHE A 100 2.89 -2.89 1.11
CA PHE A 100 2.99 -1.59 0.45
C PHE A 100 4.40 -1.36 -0.11
N GLU A 101 5.46 -1.59 0.68
CA GLU A 101 6.86 -1.41 0.26
C GLU A 101 7.25 -2.31 -0.92
N MET A 102 6.86 -3.60 -0.89
CA MET A 102 7.05 -4.49 -2.04
C MET A 102 6.29 -3.99 -3.27
N GLU A 103 5.05 -3.54 -3.10
CA GLU A 103 4.25 -3.03 -4.22
C GLU A 103 4.87 -1.76 -4.82
N GLN A 104 5.43 -0.86 -4.00
CA GLN A 104 6.16 0.28 -4.53
C GLN A 104 7.37 -0.16 -5.36
N ALA A 105 8.14 -1.15 -4.90
CA ALA A 105 9.26 -1.69 -5.66
C ALA A 105 8.83 -2.36 -6.99
N VAL A 106 7.68 -3.04 -7.01
CA VAL A 106 7.08 -3.56 -8.24
C VAL A 106 6.67 -2.42 -9.18
N LYS A 107 6.11 -1.33 -8.65
CA LYS A 107 5.63 -0.19 -9.44
C LYS A 107 6.75 0.68 -10.02
N GLU A 108 7.91 0.70 -9.38
CA GLU A 108 9.14 1.25 -9.95
C GLU A 108 9.58 0.52 -11.23
N ILE A 109 9.19 -0.75 -11.39
CA ILE A 109 9.41 -1.54 -12.61
C ILE A 109 8.24 -1.33 -13.57
N ASN A 110 7.01 -1.57 -13.11
CA ASN A 110 5.80 -1.40 -13.90
C ASN A 110 4.68 -0.73 -13.06
N PRO A 111 4.40 0.57 -13.27
CA PRO A 111 3.50 1.35 -12.42
C PRO A 111 2.03 0.94 -12.56
N GLU A 112 1.69 0.09 -13.54
CA GLU A 112 0.34 -0.40 -13.78
C GLU A 112 0.05 -1.71 -13.03
N ILE A 113 1.05 -2.31 -12.38
CA ILE A 113 0.93 -3.57 -11.68
C ILE A 113 0.79 -3.34 -10.17
N SER A 114 -0.15 -4.08 -9.59
CA SER A 114 -0.41 -4.14 -8.15
C SER A 114 -0.14 -5.56 -7.66
N LEU A 115 0.05 -5.72 -6.34
CA LEU A 115 0.04 -7.05 -5.75
C LEU A 115 -1.37 -7.64 -5.85
N ALA A 116 -1.47 -8.94 -6.10
CA ALA A 116 -2.70 -9.69 -5.97
C ALA A 116 -2.75 -10.41 -4.62
N TYR A 117 -3.92 -10.92 -4.24
CA TYR A 117 -4.10 -11.72 -3.05
C TYR A 117 -4.51 -13.16 -3.36
N TRP A 118 -4.20 -14.06 -2.44
CA TRP A 118 -4.66 -15.46 -2.47
C TRP A 118 -5.69 -15.67 -1.37
N ASP A 119 -6.97 -15.74 -1.72
CA ASP A 119 -8.00 -16.21 -0.80
C ASP A 119 -7.83 -17.71 -0.54
N SER A 120 -7.04 -18.00 0.48
CA SER A 120 -6.76 -19.36 0.91
C SER A 120 -7.95 -20.05 1.59
N SER A 121 -9.07 -19.35 1.80
CA SER A 121 -10.32 -19.95 2.26
C SER A 121 -11.14 -20.57 1.12
N GLU A 122 -10.94 -20.07 -0.10
CA GLU A 122 -11.56 -20.58 -1.33
C GLU A 122 -10.62 -21.52 -2.11
N TYR A 123 -9.40 -21.04 -2.40
CA TYR A 123 -8.43 -21.72 -3.25
C TYR A 123 -7.51 -22.62 -2.43
N GLN A 124 -7.89 -23.90 -2.29
CA GLN A 124 -7.24 -24.86 -1.39
C GLN A 124 -6.58 -26.07 -2.06
N SER A 125 -6.53 -26.12 -3.39
CA SER A 125 -5.94 -27.24 -4.12
C SER A 125 -4.48 -26.99 -4.47
N PRO A 126 -3.59 -28.01 -4.36
CA PRO A 126 -2.25 -27.96 -4.95
C PRO A 126 -2.23 -27.78 -6.48
N THR A 127 -3.39 -27.84 -7.13
CA THR A 127 -3.56 -27.69 -8.58
C THR A 127 -4.32 -26.42 -8.97
N ASP A 128 -4.58 -25.51 -8.02
CA ASP A 128 -5.16 -24.20 -8.36
C ASP A 128 -4.18 -23.39 -9.22
N ALA A 129 -4.72 -22.51 -10.07
CA ALA A 129 -3.94 -21.74 -11.04
C ALA A 129 -2.86 -20.84 -10.39
N LEU A 130 -2.98 -20.55 -9.09
CA LEU A 130 -1.93 -19.91 -8.29
C LEU A 130 -0.57 -20.62 -8.46
N TRP A 131 -0.60 -21.96 -8.56
CA TRP A 131 0.58 -22.81 -8.64
C TRP A 131 1.05 -23.12 -10.06
N ASP A 132 0.38 -22.59 -11.08
CA ASP A 132 0.80 -22.75 -12.48
C ASP A 132 2.19 -22.14 -12.68
N GLU A 133 2.96 -22.71 -13.61
CA GLU A 133 4.34 -22.31 -13.89
C GLU A 133 4.43 -20.84 -14.33
N GLU A 134 3.38 -20.37 -15.01
CA GLU A 134 3.21 -19.00 -15.50
C GLU A 134 2.99 -17.97 -14.39
N LEU A 135 2.51 -18.38 -13.20
CA LEU A 135 2.25 -17.49 -12.06
C LEU A 135 3.26 -17.76 -10.94
N LEU A 136 2.92 -18.54 -9.90
CA LEU A 136 3.85 -18.76 -8.77
C LEU A 136 4.64 -20.07 -8.87
N GLY A 137 4.26 -21.00 -9.75
CA GLY A 137 4.81 -22.35 -9.83
C GLY A 137 6.32 -22.39 -10.08
N SER A 138 6.79 -21.62 -11.08
CA SER A 138 8.17 -21.66 -11.55
C SER A 138 9.20 -21.24 -10.48
N PHE A 139 8.81 -20.35 -9.56
CA PHE A 139 9.67 -19.92 -8.47
C PHE A 139 10.07 -21.07 -7.54
N ASN A 140 9.25 -22.12 -7.38
CA ASN A 140 9.54 -23.20 -6.45
C ASN A 140 10.88 -23.88 -6.77
N VAL A 141 11.09 -24.23 -8.05
CA VAL A 141 12.33 -24.83 -8.53
C VAL A 141 13.41 -23.76 -8.71
N ASN A 142 13.08 -22.65 -9.37
CA ASN A 142 14.06 -21.64 -9.75
C ASN A 142 14.73 -20.97 -8.53
N TRP A 143 13.99 -20.81 -7.43
CA TRP A 143 14.49 -20.17 -6.21
C TRP A 143 14.73 -21.18 -5.08
N ASN A 144 14.62 -22.49 -5.35
CA ASN A 144 14.83 -23.57 -4.38
C ASN A 144 14.00 -23.36 -3.10
N LEU A 145 12.72 -23.04 -3.27
CA LEU A 145 11.78 -22.75 -2.16
C LEU A 145 11.34 -24.02 -1.43
N ARG A 146 11.43 -25.18 -2.10
CA ARG A 146 11.11 -26.50 -1.54
C ARG A 146 9.68 -26.58 -1.00
N ARG A 147 8.73 -25.93 -1.68
CA ARG A 147 7.30 -26.01 -1.35
C ARG A 147 6.86 -27.47 -1.30
N ASN A 148 6.01 -27.78 -0.34
CA ASN A 148 5.46 -29.11 -0.12
C ASN A 148 3.97 -28.98 0.16
N LEU A 149 3.24 -28.55 -0.88
CA LEU A 149 1.84 -28.14 -0.81
C LEU A 149 0.96 -29.24 -0.18
N ALA A 150 -0.03 -28.81 0.61
CA ALA A 150 -1.02 -29.68 1.27
C ALA A 150 -0.47 -30.77 2.20
N SER A 151 0.80 -30.66 2.62
CA SER A 151 1.39 -31.67 3.50
C SER A 151 1.16 -31.42 4.99
N ASN A 152 0.84 -30.19 5.39
CA ASN A 152 0.65 -29.82 6.79
C ASN A 152 -0.47 -28.79 6.97
N GLY A 153 -1.20 -28.92 8.07
CA GLY A 153 -2.21 -27.94 8.51
C GLY A 153 -3.39 -27.79 7.55
N PRO A 154 -4.59 -27.44 8.05
CA PRO A 154 -5.65 -27.01 7.16
C PRO A 154 -5.43 -25.54 6.75
N LEU A 155 -5.79 -25.24 5.50
CA LEU A 155 -6.11 -23.87 5.09
C LEU A 155 -7.38 -23.39 5.81
N PRO A 156 -7.64 -22.07 5.88
CA PRO A 156 -8.84 -21.57 6.52
C PRO A 156 -10.11 -22.04 5.79
N THR A 157 -11.23 -22.03 6.49
CA THR A 157 -12.56 -22.23 5.91
C THR A 157 -13.35 -20.93 5.97
N ALA A 158 -14.42 -20.81 5.18
CA ALA A 158 -15.36 -19.70 5.31
C ALA A 158 -15.85 -19.49 6.75
N GLN A 159 -16.03 -20.58 7.52
CA GLN A 159 -16.40 -20.49 8.93
C GLN A 159 -15.30 -19.86 9.80
N ASN A 160 -14.02 -20.07 9.49
CA ASN A 160 -12.93 -19.39 10.19
C ASN A 160 -12.97 -17.89 9.91
N ILE A 161 -13.19 -17.49 8.66
CA ILE A 161 -13.35 -16.08 8.29
C ILE A 161 -14.56 -15.47 9.01
N SER A 162 -15.73 -16.11 8.95
CA SER A 162 -16.93 -15.62 9.66
C SER A 162 -16.74 -15.52 11.18
N THR A 163 -15.90 -16.38 11.77
CA THR A 163 -15.60 -16.32 13.21
C THR A 163 -14.74 -15.11 13.54
N LEU A 164 -13.71 -14.81 12.73
CA LEU A 164 -12.91 -13.59 12.89
C LEU A 164 -13.75 -12.34 12.69
N MET A 165 -14.57 -12.33 11.63
CA MET A 165 -15.46 -11.22 11.30
C MET A 165 -16.48 -10.91 12.40
N ALA A 166 -16.78 -11.87 13.29
CA ALA A 166 -17.70 -11.68 14.42
C ALA A 166 -17.03 -11.16 15.71
N MET A 167 -15.71 -10.95 15.72
CA MET A 167 -14.98 -10.46 16.90
C MET A 167 -15.01 -8.94 16.94
N ASP A 168 -15.62 -8.35 17.96
CA ASP A 168 -15.72 -6.88 18.09
C ASP A 168 -14.40 -6.25 18.61
N ASN A 169 -13.57 -7.02 19.31
CA ASN A 169 -12.31 -6.52 19.88
C ASN A 169 -11.14 -6.71 18.90
N PHE A 170 -10.45 -5.62 18.56
CA PHE A 170 -9.33 -5.63 17.63
C PHE A 170 -8.18 -6.57 18.04
N TYR A 171 -7.81 -6.64 19.32
CA TYR A 171 -6.73 -7.52 19.76
C TYR A 171 -7.15 -9.00 19.77
N GLU A 172 -8.40 -9.30 20.13
CA GLU A 172 -8.92 -10.68 19.99
C GLU A 172 -8.92 -11.12 18.52
N PHE A 173 -9.35 -10.23 17.62
CA PHE A 173 -9.31 -10.43 16.18
C PHE A 173 -7.88 -10.63 15.67
N SER A 174 -6.93 -9.72 15.98
CA SER A 174 -5.54 -9.80 15.51
C SER A 174 -4.87 -11.10 15.98
N ASN A 175 -5.02 -11.43 17.27
CA ASN A 175 -4.44 -12.63 17.86
C ASN A 175 -5.01 -13.92 17.24
N GLU A 176 -6.32 -14.00 17.05
CA GLU A 176 -6.93 -15.17 16.42
C GLU A 176 -6.55 -15.24 14.93
N LEU A 177 -6.52 -14.12 14.21
CA LEU A 177 -6.11 -14.09 12.80
C LEU A 177 -4.69 -14.64 12.64
N GLU A 178 -3.72 -14.11 13.40
CA GLU A 178 -2.31 -14.45 13.29
C GLU A 178 -2.04 -15.93 13.62
N ARG A 179 -2.60 -16.43 14.73
CA ARG A 179 -2.23 -17.74 15.29
C ARG A 179 -2.98 -18.93 14.70
N ARG A 180 -4.07 -18.69 13.95
CA ARG A 180 -5.01 -19.72 13.46
C ARG A 180 -4.90 -19.93 11.96
N PRO A 181 -5.71 -20.84 11.36
CA PRO A 181 -5.57 -21.19 9.95
C PRO A 181 -5.59 -20.01 8.97
N VAL A 182 -6.21 -18.87 9.30
CA VAL A 182 -6.33 -17.72 8.37
C VAL A 182 -4.97 -17.15 7.96
N HIS A 183 -4.04 -16.97 8.90
CA HIS A 183 -2.64 -16.65 8.58
C HIS A 183 -1.74 -17.90 8.64
N ARG A 184 -1.66 -18.54 9.81
CA ARG A 184 -0.75 -19.68 10.04
C ARG A 184 -0.99 -20.85 9.08
N GLY A 185 -2.23 -21.08 8.66
CA GLY A 185 -2.61 -22.21 7.80
C GLY A 185 -1.91 -22.17 6.44
N ALA A 186 -1.96 -21.03 5.76
CA ALA A 186 -1.28 -20.84 4.48
C ALA A 186 0.23 -21.05 4.59
N HIS A 187 0.86 -20.50 5.63
CA HIS A 187 2.30 -20.69 5.88
C HIS A 187 2.69 -22.18 5.97
N VAL A 188 1.95 -22.99 6.73
CA VAL A 188 2.28 -24.42 6.89
C VAL A 188 1.85 -25.27 5.71
N TRP A 189 0.72 -24.93 5.07
CA TRP A 189 0.15 -25.67 3.95
C TRP A 189 1.03 -25.57 2.71
N THR A 190 1.59 -24.38 2.43
CA THR A 190 2.54 -24.20 1.33
C THR A 190 3.85 -24.97 1.57
N GLY A 191 4.31 -25.03 2.81
CA GLY A 191 5.58 -25.68 3.18
C GLY A 191 6.81 -24.95 2.61
N GLY A 192 7.97 -25.60 2.65
CA GLY A 192 9.21 -25.01 2.15
C GLY A 192 9.70 -23.82 2.98
N ALA A 193 9.88 -22.66 2.36
CA ALA A 193 10.27 -21.42 3.04
C ALA A 193 9.14 -20.78 3.86
N MET A 194 7.88 -20.94 3.43
CA MET A 194 6.71 -20.32 4.06
C MET A 194 6.54 -20.59 5.56
N PRO A 195 6.73 -21.79 6.12
CA PRO A 195 6.58 -22.01 7.56
C PRO A 195 7.76 -21.48 8.41
N THR A 196 8.73 -20.79 7.82
CA THR A 196 9.94 -20.31 8.51
C THR A 196 9.94 -18.79 8.62
N PRO A 197 10.77 -18.20 9.50
CA PRO A 197 10.98 -16.76 9.53
C PRO A 197 11.57 -16.17 8.23
N LEU A 198 11.98 -17.00 7.27
CA LEU A 198 12.44 -16.57 5.94
C LEU A 198 11.30 -16.64 4.90
N SER A 199 10.05 -16.70 5.33
CA SER A 199 8.87 -16.79 4.45
C SER A 199 8.79 -15.71 3.37
N PRO A 200 9.25 -14.44 3.56
CA PRO A 200 9.22 -13.45 2.48
C PRO A 200 10.10 -13.78 1.26
N ARG A 201 10.93 -14.84 1.33
CA ARG A 201 11.67 -15.35 0.15
C ARG A 201 10.76 -15.98 -0.89
N ASP A 202 9.59 -16.47 -0.49
CA ASP A 202 8.62 -17.08 -1.38
C ASP A 202 7.62 -16.02 -1.88
N PRO A 203 7.47 -15.79 -3.19
CA PRO A 203 6.49 -14.84 -3.73
C PRO A 203 5.05 -15.03 -3.24
N VAL A 204 4.67 -16.25 -2.86
CA VAL A 204 3.33 -16.51 -2.31
C VAL A 204 3.10 -15.81 -0.96
N PHE A 205 4.17 -15.44 -0.26
CA PHE A 205 4.08 -14.62 0.96
C PHE A 205 3.33 -13.32 0.69
N TYR A 206 3.62 -12.64 -0.43
CA TYR A 206 3.01 -11.35 -0.74
C TYR A 206 1.53 -11.48 -1.15
N PHE A 207 1.17 -12.60 -1.78
CA PHE A 207 -0.22 -12.93 -2.09
C PHE A 207 -1.00 -13.28 -0.81
N HIS A 208 -0.37 -14.06 0.07
CA HIS A 208 -0.96 -14.44 1.34
C HIS A 208 -1.15 -13.25 2.28
N HIS A 209 -0.14 -12.40 2.44
CA HIS A 209 -0.20 -11.23 3.32
C HIS A 209 -1.05 -10.09 2.75
N SER A 210 -1.23 -10.02 1.42
CA SER A 210 -2.26 -9.17 0.82
C SER A 210 -3.67 -9.66 1.14
N PHE A 211 -3.90 -10.98 1.27
CA PHE A 211 -5.18 -11.52 1.73
C PHE A 211 -5.39 -11.28 3.23
N VAL A 212 -4.36 -11.46 4.05
CA VAL A 212 -4.42 -11.11 5.49
C VAL A 212 -4.77 -9.63 5.67
N ASP A 213 -4.15 -8.75 4.89
CA ASP A 213 -4.42 -7.31 4.92
C ASP A 213 -5.85 -6.98 4.44
N LYS A 214 -6.35 -7.68 3.42
CA LYS A 214 -7.77 -7.60 2.99
C LYS A 214 -8.71 -7.98 4.13
N ILE A 215 -8.48 -9.10 4.82
CA ILE A 215 -9.33 -9.54 5.93
C ILE A 215 -9.34 -8.50 7.07
N TRP A 216 -8.22 -7.83 7.35
CA TRP A 216 -8.21 -6.71 8.30
C TRP A 216 -9.00 -5.51 7.80
N LYS A 217 -8.88 -5.15 6.52
CA LYS A 217 -9.69 -4.08 5.91
C LYS A 217 -11.18 -4.38 5.98
N ASP A 218 -11.59 -5.60 5.67
CA ASP A 218 -12.99 -6.05 5.72
C ASP A 218 -13.52 -6.02 7.16
N TRP A 219 -12.68 -6.39 8.14
CA TRP A 219 -13.01 -6.25 9.56
C TRP A 219 -13.25 -4.79 9.95
N GLU A 220 -12.40 -3.86 9.51
CA GLU A 220 -12.58 -2.43 9.78
C GLU A 220 -13.83 -1.84 9.13
N ASP A 221 -14.22 -2.31 7.95
CA ASP A 221 -15.44 -1.84 7.29
C ASP A 221 -16.71 -2.24 8.08
N MET A 222 -16.67 -3.35 8.81
CA MET A 222 -17.78 -3.78 9.67
C MET A 222 -17.75 -3.15 11.07
N HIS A 223 -16.57 -3.02 11.67
CA HIS A 223 -16.42 -2.69 13.09
C HIS A 223 -15.93 -1.26 13.35
N GLY A 224 -15.46 -0.57 12.32
CA GLY A 224 -14.84 0.76 12.41
C GLY A 224 -13.32 0.68 12.51
N THR A 225 -12.72 1.60 13.26
CA THR A 225 -11.24 1.68 13.33
C THR A 225 -10.64 0.63 14.25
N SER A 226 -9.51 0.08 13.84
CA SER A 226 -8.54 -0.54 14.75
C SER A 226 -7.68 0.53 15.46
N SER A 227 -7.03 0.14 16.56
CA SER A 227 -6.10 1.01 17.29
C SER A 227 -5.05 0.18 18.02
N TYR A 228 -3.82 0.67 18.03
CA TYR A 228 -2.67 0.07 18.70
C TYR A 228 -2.26 0.88 19.94
N GLU A 229 -1.78 0.19 20.97
CA GLU A 229 -1.21 0.79 22.17
C GLU A 229 0.17 1.42 21.90
N THR A 230 0.98 0.78 21.06
CA THR A 230 2.25 1.33 20.61
C THR A 230 2.06 2.43 19.58
N THR A 231 2.89 3.45 19.67
CA THR A 231 2.99 4.55 18.70
C THR A 231 4.25 4.42 17.85
N SER A 232 4.87 3.24 17.86
CA SER A 232 6.14 3.00 17.18
C SER A 232 6.30 1.54 16.75
N MET A 233 6.65 1.37 15.49
CA MET A 233 6.83 0.10 14.80
C MET A 233 8.10 0.13 13.97
N LEU A 234 8.78 -1.02 13.89
CA LEU A 234 9.91 -1.27 13.00
C LEU A 234 9.49 -1.16 11.52
N ARG A 235 10.39 -0.76 10.63
CA ARG A 235 10.14 -0.76 9.18
C ARG A 235 11.38 -1.16 8.38
N TYR A 236 11.18 -1.70 7.18
CA TYR A 236 12.25 -1.97 6.23
C TYR A 236 12.30 -0.81 5.21
N ASP A 237 13.07 0.24 5.48
CA ASP A 237 13.16 1.40 4.56
C ASP A 237 14.43 1.39 3.68
N GLY A 238 15.02 0.22 3.45
CA GLY A 238 16.23 0.09 2.62
C GLY A 238 17.48 0.80 3.14
N THR A 239 17.42 1.52 4.28
CA THR A 239 18.59 2.20 4.88
C THR A 239 19.22 1.42 6.04
N TYR A 240 18.76 0.19 6.31
CA TYR A 240 19.36 -0.68 7.30
C TYR A 240 20.75 -1.19 6.85
N VAL A 241 21.76 -0.36 7.04
CA VAL A 241 23.14 -0.81 7.17
C VAL A 241 23.34 -1.17 8.64
N PHE A 242 23.62 -2.44 8.90
CA PHE A 242 24.09 -2.97 10.19
C PHE A 242 25.34 -2.19 10.64
N ASP A 243 25.18 -1.09 11.40
CA ASP A 243 26.25 -0.45 12.20
C ASP A 243 25.75 0.80 12.99
N GLY A 244 24.57 0.74 13.63
CA GLY A 244 24.35 1.49 14.87
C GLY A 244 23.52 2.78 14.86
N GLU A 245 22.58 2.99 13.93
CA GLU A 245 21.50 3.99 14.13
C GLU A 245 20.12 3.41 13.85
N THR A 246 19.14 3.76 14.70
CA THR A 246 17.73 3.35 14.61
C THR A 246 16.94 4.43 13.86
N LEU A 247 16.27 4.02 12.79
CA LEU A 247 15.49 4.86 11.88
C LEU A 247 14.14 5.27 12.49
N PRO A 248 13.47 6.31 11.95
CA PRO A 248 12.21 6.78 12.52
C PRO A 248 11.16 5.68 12.53
N LEU A 249 10.63 5.42 13.71
CA LEU A 249 9.56 4.45 13.94
C LEU A 249 8.28 4.95 13.25
N VAL A 250 7.54 4.03 12.61
CA VAL A 250 6.20 4.33 12.09
C VAL A 250 5.20 4.19 13.23
N ASP A 251 4.26 5.11 13.37
CA ASP A 251 3.13 4.88 14.28
C ASP A 251 2.14 3.92 13.57
N PRO A 252 1.89 2.71 14.10
CA PRO A 252 0.96 1.79 13.46
C PRO A 252 -0.48 2.35 13.41
N ASN A 253 -0.83 3.30 14.28
CA ASN A 253 -2.12 3.99 14.24
C ASN A 253 -2.27 4.93 13.03
N ASP A 254 -1.17 5.35 12.40
CA ASP A 254 -1.22 6.20 11.20
C ASP A 254 -1.58 5.38 9.94
N ILE A 255 -1.55 4.04 10.01
CA ILE A 255 -1.71 3.15 8.84
C ILE A 255 -2.77 2.06 9.07
N THR A 256 -3.65 2.26 10.06
CA THR A 256 -4.77 1.35 10.37
C THR A 256 -5.73 1.18 9.22
N ASP A 257 -5.82 2.13 8.30
CA ASP A 257 -6.62 2.04 7.08
C ASP A 257 -5.73 1.98 5.82
N SER A 258 -5.95 0.98 4.96
CA SER A 258 -5.17 0.76 3.74
C SER A 258 -5.24 1.94 2.76
N ARG A 259 -6.31 2.74 2.81
CA ARG A 259 -6.48 3.93 1.97
C ARG A 259 -5.48 5.02 2.30
N VAL A 260 -4.79 4.99 3.44
CA VAL A 260 -3.66 5.91 3.70
C VAL A 260 -2.55 5.73 2.65
N TYR A 261 -2.43 4.52 2.08
CA TYR A 261 -1.53 4.20 0.99
C TYR A 261 -2.18 4.30 -0.39
N GLY A 262 -3.47 4.65 -0.46
CA GLY A 262 -4.28 4.53 -1.67
C GLY A 262 -4.39 3.10 -2.18
N VAL A 263 -4.36 2.13 -1.24
CA VAL A 263 -4.56 0.71 -1.55
C VAL A 263 -6.01 0.35 -1.31
N PHE A 264 -6.63 -0.18 -2.36
CA PHE A 264 -7.99 -0.70 -2.38
C PHE A 264 -7.99 -2.18 -2.72
N TYR A 265 -9.12 -2.84 -2.46
CA TYR A 265 -9.33 -4.24 -2.77
C TYR A 265 -10.49 -4.36 -3.77
N GLY A 266 -10.26 -5.09 -4.86
CA GLY A 266 -11.28 -5.53 -5.79
C GLY A 266 -11.64 -6.99 -5.53
N GLU A 267 -12.92 -7.31 -5.63
CA GLU A 267 -13.48 -8.65 -5.41
C GLU A 267 -14.79 -8.79 -6.20
N ASP A 268 -15.10 -9.99 -6.66
CA ASP A 268 -16.32 -10.31 -7.41
C ASP A 268 -16.57 -9.40 -8.62
N GLY A 269 -15.48 -9.00 -9.29
CA GLY A 269 -15.56 -8.11 -10.45
C GLY A 269 -15.90 -6.65 -10.14
N LEU A 270 -15.79 -6.21 -8.89
CA LEU A 270 -16.00 -4.82 -8.48
C LEU A 270 -14.85 -4.30 -7.60
N ALA A 271 -14.34 -3.12 -7.93
CA ALA A 271 -13.47 -2.34 -7.07
C ALA A 271 -14.17 -1.03 -6.69
N GLU A 272 -14.49 -0.88 -5.40
CA GLU A 272 -15.14 0.30 -4.85
C GLU A 272 -14.09 1.27 -4.28
N LEU A 273 -13.99 2.46 -4.89
CA LEU A 273 -13.08 3.52 -4.54
C LEU A 273 -13.83 4.62 -3.80
N ASP A 274 -13.91 4.49 -2.47
CA ASP A 274 -14.69 5.37 -1.60
C ASP A 274 -13.85 5.99 -0.47
N ASN A 275 -14.23 7.20 -0.06
CA ASN A 275 -13.65 8.00 1.02
C ASN A 275 -12.12 8.14 0.91
N TYR A 276 -11.66 8.69 -0.22
CA TYR A 276 -10.25 8.84 -0.51
C TYR A 276 -9.96 10.19 -1.18
N ILE A 277 -8.85 10.80 -0.78
CA ILE A 277 -8.39 12.05 -1.36
C ILE A 277 -7.05 11.77 -2.02
N VAL A 278 -7.02 11.92 -3.33
CA VAL A 278 -5.79 11.83 -4.13
C VAL A 278 -4.78 12.83 -3.57
N SER A 279 -3.57 12.36 -3.32
CA SER A 279 -2.54 13.14 -2.64
C SER A 279 -1.24 13.23 -3.43
N ASN A 280 -0.98 12.26 -4.31
CA ASN A 280 0.31 12.01 -4.95
C ASN A 280 1.49 11.92 -3.96
N THR A 281 1.22 11.53 -2.70
CA THR A 281 2.23 11.49 -1.62
C THR A 281 3.43 10.61 -1.98
N TYR A 282 3.17 9.41 -2.49
CA TYR A 282 4.20 8.42 -2.79
C TYR A 282 4.63 8.43 -4.26
N ASN A 283 3.74 8.95 -5.12
CA ASN A 283 3.76 8.73 -6.54
C ASN A 283 3.16 9.97 -7.23
N PRO A 284 3.90 10.67 -8.12
CA PRO A 284 3.43 11.81 -8.91
C PRO A 284 2.10 11.63 -9.66
N GLU A 285 1.68 10.39 -9.86
CA GLU A 285 0.36 10.03 -10.38
C GLU A 285 -0.19 8.85 -9.55
N GLU A 286 -1.50 8.84 -9.31
CA GLU A 286 -2.19 7.72 -8.66
C GLU A 286 -3.03 6.97 -9.69
N ILE A 287 -2.53 5.82 -10.13
CA ILE A 287 -3.20 4.94 -11.10
C ILE A 287 -4.03 3.90 -10.35
N PHE A 288 -5.29 3.71 -10.75
CA PHE A 288 -6.18 2.67 -10.23
C PHE A 288 -6.58 1.76 -11.39
N TYR A 289 -5.99 0.56 -11.44
CA TYR A 289 -6.23 -0.42 -12.50
C TYR A 289 -7.01 -1.64 -11.97
N TYR A 290 -8.15 -1.93 -12.60
CA TYR A 290 -8.91 -3.14 -12.33
C TYR A 290 -9.67 -3.60 -13.57
N GLN A 291 -9.48 -4.85 -13.99
CA GLN A 291 -9.98 -5.31 -15.29
C GLN A 291 -11.52 -5.33 -15.37
N PHE A 292 -12.20 -5.54 -14.25
CA PHE A 292 -13.66 -5.55 -14.22
C PHE A 292 -14.20 -4.14 -13.97
N ASN A 293 -15.06 -3.93 -12.98
CA ASN A 293 -15.72 -2.65 -12.80
C ASN A 293 -15.01 -1.82 -11.73
N ILE A 294 -14.66 -0.59 -12.06
CA ILE A 294 -14.28 0.41 -11.07
C ILE A 294 -15.52 1.25 -10.77
N GLN A 295 -15.90 1.35 -9.50
CA GLN A 295 -16.89 2.31 -9.04
C GLN A 295 -16.19 3.29 -8.10
N ALA A 296 -16.21 4.58 -8.44
CA ALA A 296 -15.64 5.62 -7.59
C ALA A 296 -16.74 6.59 -7.18
N GLY A 297 -16.84 6.85 -5.88
CA GLY A 297 -17.96 7.58 -5.30
C GLY A 297 -17.70 7.93 -3.85
N ASN A 298 -18.77 8.25 -3.13
CA ASN A 298 -18.77 8.40 -1.67
C ASN A 298 -17.49 9.04 -1.12
N ASN A 299 -17.19 10.26 -1.61
CA ASN A 299 -16.07 11.10 -1.17
C ASN A 299 -14.71 10.67 -1.68
N PHE A 300 -14.68 10.20 -2.92
CA PHE A 300 -13.48 10.14 -3.71
C PHE A 300 -13.21 11.51 -4.33
N ILE A 301 -12.15 12.19 -3.88
CA ILE A 301 -11.83 13.57 -4.29
C ILE A 301 -10.46 13.57 -4.98
N VAL A 302 -10.38 14.25 -6.12
CA VAL A 302 -9.14 14.57 -6.84
C VAL A 302 -8.87 16.08 -6.71
N PRO A 303 -8.04 16.52 -5.74
CA PRO A 303 -7.79 17.94 -5.50
C PRO A 303 -7.00 18.64 -6.61
N ALA A 304 -7.04 19.97 -6.60
CA ALA A 304 -6.19 20.78 -7.47
C ALA A 304 -4.70 20.46 -7.25
N GLY A 305 -3.92 20.42 -8.33
CA GLY A 305 -2.49 20.08 -8.28
C GLY A 305 -2.18 18.59 -8.18
N THR A 306 -3.20 17.73 -8.14
CA THR A 306 -3.02 16.27 -8.09
C THR A 306 -3.39 15.59 -9.41
N VAL A 307 -2.83 14.40 -9.62
CA VAL A 307 -2.98 13.58 -10.83
C VAL A 307 -3.50 12.20 -10.45
N ALA A 308 -4.65 11.80 -11.01
CA ALA A 308 -5.20 10.47 -10.84
C ALA A 308 -5.72 9.88 -12.16
N ARG A 309 -5.50 8.58 -12.35
CA ARG A 309 -5.95 7.86 -13.54
C ARG A 309 -6.67 6.58 -13.17
N PHE A 310 -7.89 6.42 -13.67
CA PHE A 310 -8.63 5.16 -13.60
C PHE A 310 -8.50 4.41 -14.91
N LYS A 311 -8.18 3.12 -14.82
CA LYS A 311 -8.11 2.22 -15.97
C LYS A 311 -8.89 0.95 -15.67
N SER A 312 -9.87 0.64 -16.51
CA SER A 312 -10.62 -0.61 -16.43
C SER A 312 -10.82 -1.20 -17.80
N VAL A 313 -10.94 -2.52 -17.90
CA VAL A 313 -11.23 -3.18 -19.18
C VAL A 313 -12.73 -3.21 -19.48
N ASN A 314 -13.58 -3.18 -18.45
CA ASN A 314 -15.03 -3.28 -18.59
C ASN A 314 -15.75 -1.93 -18.42
N GLU A 315 -15.79 -1.41 -17.19
CA GLU A 315 -16.59 -0.22 -16.86
C GLU A 315 -15.94 0.63 -15.76
N ILE A 316 -16.06 1.96 -15.89
CA ILE A 316 -15.73 2.93 -14.84
C ILE A 316 -16.99 3.74 -14.55
N ASN A 317 -17.53 3.56 -13.34
CA ASN A 317 -18.72 4.21 -12.84
C ASN A 317 -18.34 5.30 -11.83
N LEU A 318 -18.46 6.56 -12.23
CA LEU A 318 -18.33 7.71 -11.34
C LEU A 318 -19.71 8.02 -10.75
N VAL A 319 -19.92 7.65 -9.50
CA VAL A 319 -21.22 7.79 -8.79
C VAL A 319 -21.20 9.02 -7.87
N PRO A 320 -22.34 9.46 -7.32
CA PRO A 320 -22.38 10.62 -6.42
C PRO A 320 -21.34 10.52 -5.29
N GLY A 321 -20.66 11.64 -5.03
CA GLY A 321 -19.54 11.70 -4.08
C GLY A 321 -18.16 11.60 -4.73
N PHE A 322 -18.07 11.33 -6.04
CA PHE A 322 -16.84 11.55 -6.80
C PHE A 322 -16.70 13.03 -7.21
N GLU A 323 -15.56 13.65 -6.92
CA GLU A 323 -15.27 15.05 -7.27
C GLU A 323 -13.84 15.24 -7.79
N ALA A 324 -13.69 15.69 -9.03
CA ALA A 324 -12.42 16.21 -9.55
C ALA A 324 -12.44 17.75 -9.54
N LEU A 325 -11.61 18.36 -8.69
CA LEU A 325 -11.61 19.81 -8.47
C LEU A 325 -10.90 20.57 -9.61
N PRO A 326 -11.30 21.81 -9.94
CA PRO A 326 -10.61 22.62 -10.92
C PRO A 326 -9.11 22.74 -10.62
N GLY A 327 -8.27 22.41 -11.60
CA GLY A 327 -6.81 22.38 -11.44
C GLY A 327 -6.23 21.00 -11.12
N SER A 328 -7.06 19.97 -10.98
CA SER A 328 -6.61 18.57 -10.96
C SER A 328 -6.40 18.03 -12.37
N SER A 329 -5.63 16.95 -12.49
CA SER A 329 -5.52 16.14 -13.70
C SER A 329 -6.15 14.78 -13.44
N PHE A 330 -7.34 14.55 -14.00
CA PHE A 330 -8.06 13.28 -13.85
C PHE A 330 -8.35 12.67 -15.23
N GLU A 331 -8.02 11.39 -15.38
CA GLU A 331 -8.28 10.62 -16.59
C GLU A 331 -8.95 9.28 -16.26
N ALA A 332 -9.99 8.91 -17.00
CA ALA A 332 -10.64 7.61 -16.90
C ALA A 332 -10.64 6.92 -18.27
N ILE A 333 -10.06 5.71 -18.35
CA ILE A 333 -9.82 4.99 -19.60
C ILE A 333 -10.46 3.61 -19.54
N ILE A 334 -11.22 3.26 -20.58
CA ILE A 334 -11.57 1.86 -20.86
C ILE A 334 -10.47 1.22 -21.72
N ASP A 335 -9.69 0.35 -21.10
CA ASP A 335 -8.57 -0.38 -21.69
C ASP A 335 -9.07 -1.53 -22.57
N THR A 336 -9.51 -1.16 -23.77
CA THR A 336 -9.99 -2.11 -24.78
C THR A 336 -8.91 -3.05 -25.31
N GLU A 337 -7.61 -2.76 -25.12
CA GLU A 337 -6.51 -3.62 -25.57
C GLU A 337 -6.41 -4.89 -24.72
N ASN A 338 -6.75 -4.81 -23.43
CA ASN A 338 -6.85 -5.97 -22.54
C ASN A 338 -8.24 -6.67 -22.58
N GLY A 339 -9.25 -6.08 -23.22
CA GLY A 339 -10.65 -6.59 -23.29
C GLY A 339 -10.94 -7.81 -24.15
N GLY A 340 -9.94 -8.35 -24.83
CA GLY A 340 -10.09 -9.50 -25.74
C GLY A 340 -9.92 -10.89 -25.11
N MET A 341 -9.60 -10.99 -23.82
CA MET A 341 -9.16 -12.28 -23.22
C MET A 341 -10.23 -13.00 -22.38
N MET A 342 -11.35 -12.34 -22.04
CA MET A 342 -12.38 -12.87 -21.11
C MET A 342 -13.17 -14.12 -21.56
N ASN A 343 -12.93 -14.66 -22.76
CA ASN A 343 -13.73 -15.77 -23.31
C ASN A 343 -12.92 -16.95 -23.88
N ARG A 344 -11.66 -17.11 -23.46
CA ARG A 344 -10.87 -18.27 -23.88
C ARG A 344 -10.51 -19.13 -22.67
N SER A 345 -11.20 -20.26 -22.54
CA SER A 345 -10.59 -21.45 -21.95
C SER A 345 -9.16 -21.56 -22.47
N PHE A 346 -8.18 -21.51 -21.57
CA PHE A 346 -6.75 -21.80 -21.75
C PHE A 346 -6.37 -22.26 -23.16
N SER A 347 -6.31 -21.34 -24.12
CA SER A 347 -5.83 -21.65 -25.47
C SER A 347 -4.47 -21.00 -25.63
N LYS A 348 -3.43 -21.84 -25.50
CA LYS A 348 -2.00 -21.63 -25.76
C LYS A 348 -1.69 -20.85 -27.03
N GLY A 349 -1.91 -19.54 -27.01
CA GLY A 349 -1.53 -18.64 -28.08
C GLY A 349 -0.89 -17.43 -27.45
N ALA A 350 0.44 -17.41 -27.41
CA ALA A 350 1.23 -16.27 -26.98
C ALA A 350 0.75 -15.02 -27.74
N ILE A 351 0.04 -14.14 -27.06
CA ILE A 351 0.01 -12.74 -27.47
C ILE A 351 1.44 -12.27 -27.23
N THR A 352 2.18 -12.03 -28.31
CA THR A 352 3.52 -11.43 -28.23
C THR A 352 3.36 -9.99 -27.78
N ARG A 353 3.21 -9.79 -26.47
CA ARG A 353 3.29 -8.48 -25.83
C ARG A 353 4.73 -8.00 -25.93
N ALA A 354 4.92 -6.68 -26.03
CA ALA A 354 6.26 -6.12 -26.02
C ALA A 354 6.96 -6.58 -24.73
N LYS A 355 8.07 -7.31 -24.86
CA LYS A 355 8.89 -7.71 -23.71
C LYS A 355 9.30 -6.44 -22.97
N ASN A 356 8.82 -6.29 -21.74
CA ASN A 356 9.21 -5.24 -20.81
C ASN A 356 9.02 -3.83 -21.41
N PRO A 357 7.79 -3.29 -21.46
CA PRO A 357 7.53 -1.95 -21.98
C PRO A 357 8.25 -0.86 -21.18
N TYR A 358 8.69 -1.18 -19.96
CA TYR A 358 9.42 -0.29 -19.06
C TYR A 358 10.91 -0.66 -19.02
N PRO A 359 11.84 0.29 -19.23
CA PRO A 359 13.25 0.04 -19.07
C PRO A 359 13.59 -0.18 -17.59
N TYR A 360 14.59 -1.02 -17.32
CA TYR A 360 15.15 -1.22 -15.98
C TYR A 360 15.39 0.12 -15.26
N SER A 361 14.78 0.29 -14.09
CA SER A 361 14.95 1.49 -13.26
C SER A 361 16.18 1.34 -12.36
N GLU A 362 17.18 2.22 -12.53
CA GLU A 362 18.31 2.30 -11.60
C GLU A 362 17.89 2.69 -10.17
N LEU A 363 16.65 3.19 -9.98
CA LEU A 363 16.09 3.51 -8.67
C LEU A 363 15.90 2.27 -7.79
N ILE A 364 15.73 1.08 -8.39
CA ILE A 364 15.64 -0.21 -7.68
C ILE A 364 16.90 -0.50 -6.85
N ASN A 365 18.05 0.05 -7.26
CA ASN A 365 19.32 -0.10 -6.54
C ASN A 365 19.57 0.98 -5.49
N LYS A 366 18.71 1.98 -5.39
CA LYS A 366 18.86 3.03 -4.38
C LYS A 366 18.12 2.60 -3.12
N PRO A 367 18.71 2.81 -1.92
CA PRO A 367 17.96 2.70 -0.68
C PRO A 367 16.66 3.47 -0.83
N ILE A 368 15.52 2.81 -0.59
CA ILE A 368 14.25 3.49 -0.71
C ILE A 368 14.08 4.38 0.53
N VAL A 369 14.67 5.56 0.50
CA VAL A 369 14.51 6.57 1.55
C VAL A 369 13.08 7.10 1.43
N TRP A 370 12.15 6.37 2.02
CA TRP A 370 10.76 6.81 2.16
C TRP A 370 10.72 7.89 3.22
N GLU A 371 10.79 9.11 2.73
CA GLU A 371 10.51 10.32 3.46
C GLU A 371 9.01 10.44 3.64
N GLU A 372 8.47 9.65 4.56
CA GLU A 372 7.23 10.04 5.23
C GLU A 372 7.57 11.24 6.12
N GLY A 373 7.62 12.42 5.48
CA GLY A 373 7.93 13.71 6.09
C GLY A 373 9.38 14.22 5.97
N GLY A 374 10.08 13.97 4.86
CA GLY A 374 11.48 14.41 4.60
C GLY A 374 11.70 15.00 3.20
N ASP A 375 12.91 15.44 2.88
CA ASP A 375 13.35 16.33 1.79
C ASP A 375 13.59 15.75 0.36
N LEU A 376 12.94 16.36 -0.64
CA LEU A 376 13.66 16.72 -1.88
C LEU A 376 13.82 18.24 -2.00
N LEU A 377 15.09 18.66 -1.95
CA LEU A 377 15.65 19.90 -2.49
C LEU A 377 15.38 21.17 -1.67
N ASP A 378 16.30 21.45 -0.73
CA ASP A 378 16.79 22.77 -0.28
C ASP A 378 15.81 23.91 0.09
N ASP A 379 14.49 23.68 0.15
CA ASP A 379 13.49 24.61 0.70
C ASP A 379 12.43 23.92 1.62
N LYS A 380 12.87 22.83 2.28
CA LYS A 380 12.34 22.12 3.47
C LYS A 380 10.96 21.41 3.38
N PRO A 381 10.86 20.14 3.81
CA PRO A 381 9.60 19.44 4.07
C PRO A 381 8.93 20.06 5.28
N ILE A 382 7.61 20.14 5.20
CA ILE A 382 6.79 20.59 6.31
C ILE A 382 6.67 19.39 7.25
N ILE A 383 7.38 19.40 8.38
CA ILE A 383 7.18 18.41 9.45
C ILE A 383 5.83 18.72 10.11
N LEU A 384 4.79 18.00 9.68
CA LEU A 384 3.40 18.22 10.05
C LEU A 384 2.97 17.17 11.06
N THR A 385 2.88 17.59 12.31
CA THR A 385 2.23 16.79 13.35
C THR A 385 0.85 17.39 13.60
N ALA A 386 -0.19 16.61 13.32
CA ALA A 386 -1.50 16.80 13.92
C ALA A 386 -1.45 16.07 15.26
N ALA A 387 -1.43 16.80 16.37
CA ALA A 387 -1.32 16.21 17.70
C ALA A 387 -2.33 16.85 18.68
N PRO A 388 -2.92 16.07 19.60
CA PRO A 388 -2.87 14.61 19.67
C PRO A 388 -3.62 13.95 18.49
N ASN A 389 -3.18 12.76 18.07
CA ASN A 389 -3.89 11.87 17.15
C ASN A 389 -3.77 10.45 17.74
N PRO A 390 -4.84 9.85 18.29
CA PRO A 390 -6.23 10.31 18.29
C PRO A 390 -6.47 11.61 19.10
N PHE A 391 -7.39 12.45 18.62
CA PHE A 391 -7.80 13.69 19.27
C PHE A 391 -9.15 13.56 19.98
N THR A 392 -9.34 14.38 21.02
CA THR A 392 -10.62 14.47 21.73
C THR A 392 -11.37 15.75 21.35
N GLU A 393 -10.79 16.92 21.61
CA GLU A 393 -11.48 18.21 21.46
C GLU A 393 -10.69 19.24 20.66
N LYS A 394 -9.40 18.97 20.46
CA LYS A 394 -8.45 19.89 19.83
C LYS A 394 -7.43 19.13 19.01
N ILE A 395 -6.99 19.75 17.92
CA ILE A 395 -5.82 19.35 17.16
C ILE A 395 -4.90 20.55 17.03
N THR A 396 -3.60 20.32 17.20
CA THR A 396 -2.55 21.26 16.85
C THR A 396 -1.84 20.79 15.60
N VAL A 397 -1.76 21.66 14.59
CA VAL A 397 -0.98 21.47 13.37
C VAL A 397 0.20 22.44 13.43
N LYS A 398 1.42 21.97 13.14
CA LYS A 398 2.63 22.81 13.11
C LYS A 398 3.26 22.83 11.72
N LEU A 399 3.55 24.03 11.20
CA LEU A 399 4.31 24.26 9.97
C LEU A 399 5.78 24.55 10.30
N ASN A 400 6.66 24.32 9.32
CA ASN A 400 8.09 24.59 9.41
C ASN A 400 8.45 26.09 9.26
N LYS A 401 7.53 26.90 8.73
CA LYS A 401 7.66 28.34 8.53
C LYS A 401 6.33 29.03 8.82
N ARG A 402 6.40 30.31 9.16
CA ARG A 402 5.20 31.13 9.32
C ARG A 402 4.58 31.41 7.96
N THR A 403 3.31 31.10 7.81
CA THR A 403 2.61 31.25 6.53
C THR A 403 1.16 31.63 6.80
N ASP A 404 0.61 32.43 5.88
CA ASP A 404 -0.83 32.66 5.80
C ASP A 404 -1.46 31.40 5.21
N CYS A 405 -2.35 30.76 5.96
CA CYS A 405 -2.89 29.46 5.60
C CYS A 405 -4.34 29.30 6.06
N VAL A 406 -5.05 28.38 5.43
CA VAL A 406 -6.39 27.96 5.81
C VAL A 406 -6.34 26.49 6.19
N ILE A 407 -6.89 26.16 7.35
CA ILE A 407 -7.14 24.76 7.69
C ILE A 407 -8.61 24.44 7.49
N GLU A 408 -8.86 23.33 6.81
CA GLU A 408 -10.16 22.72 6.60
C GLU A 408 -10.17 21.33 7.25
N VAL A 409 -11.24 21.01 7.97
CA VAL A 409 -11.50 19.69 8.55
C VAL A 409 -12.70 19.10 7.84
N PHE A 410 -12.54 17.93 7.26
CA PHE A 410 -13.56 17.15 6.59
C PHE A 410 -13.87 15.92 7.43
N ASN A 411 -15.13 15.47 7.43
CA ASN A 411 -15.41 14.10 7.86
C ASN A 411 -15.03 13.13 6.73
N MET A 412 -15.07 11.82 6.99
CA MET A 412 -14.89 10.82 5.93
C MET A 412 -15.91 10.97 4.80
N MET A 413 -17.07 11.58 5.10
CA MET A 413 -18.07 11.89 4.09
C MET A 413 -17.76 13.13 3.23
N GLY A 414 -16.50 13.60 3.16
CA GLY A 414 -16.09 14.75 2.36
C GLY A 414 -16.73 16.10 2.76
N MET A 415 -17.57 16.12 3.78
CA MET A 415 -18.29 17.30 4.23
C MET A 415 -17.33 18.16 5.04
N LEU A 416 -17.17 19.43 4.64
CA LEU A 416 -16.44 20.43 5.41
C LEU A 416 -17.13 20.62 6.77
N ILE A 417 -16.47 20.14 7.81
CA ILE A 417 -16.91 20.25 9.20
C ILE A 417 -16.47 21.59 9.79
N ARG A 418 -15.26 22.02 9.44
CA ARG A 418 -14.67 23.24 9.99
C ARG A 418 -13.68 23.85 9.04
N GLU A 419 -13.64 25.18 9.02
CA GLU A 419 -12.63 25.96 8.31
C GLU A 419 -12.14 27.06 9.25
N GLU A 420 -10.83 27.27 9.30
CA GLU A 420 -10.21 28.35 10.09
C GLU A 420 -8.97 28.88 9.37
N ALA A 421 -8.94 30.19 9.15
CA ALA A 421 -7.82 30.88 8.53
C ALA A 421 -6.84 31.40 9.59
N PHE A 422 -5.55 31.27 9.32
CA PHE A 422 -4.46 31.74 10.16
C PHE A 422 -3.53 32.63 9.37
N GLN A 423 -3.03 33.69 10.01
CA GLN A 423 -2.10 34.63 9.40
C GLN A 423 -0.72 34.53 10.05
N ASN A 424 0.31 34.43 9.21
CA ASN A 424 1.71 34.47 9.58
C ASN A 424 2.02 33.59 10.82
N THR A 425 1.52 32.35 10.79
CA THR A 425 1.68 31.40 11.88
C THR A 425 2.42 30.14 11.43
N ASP A 426 3.15 29.56 12.37
CA ASP A 426 3.78 28.24 12.26
C ASP A 426 3.02 27.20 13.10
N THR A 427 2.02 27.62 13.87
CA THR A 427 1.26 26.75 14.77
C THR A 427 -0.21 27.13 14.70
N MET A 428 -1.04 26.15 14.40
CA MET A 428 -2.48 26.32 14.26
C MET A 428 -3.16 25.37 15.24
N VAL A 429 -4.13 25.86 15.99
CA VAL A 429 -4.82 25.07 17.00
C VAL A 429 -6.31 25.13 16.74
N ILE A 430 -6.85 24.07 16.14
CA ILE A 430 -8.27 23.92 15.97
C ILE A 430 -8.84 23.42 17.29
N LYS A 431 -9.66 24.24 17.93
CA LYS A 431 -10.33 23.93 19.19
C LYS A 431 -11.81 23.69 18.95
N ASN A 432 -12.51 23.27 19.99
CA ASN A 432 -13.97 23.15 19.99
C ASN A 432 -14.47 22.14 18.95
N LEU A 433 -13.75 21.03 18.79
CA LEU A 433 -14.18 19.86 18.02
C LEU A 433 -15.05 18.91 18.87
N TYR A 434 -15.73 19.45 19.90
CA TYR A 434 -16.68 18.72 20.73
C TYR A 434 -17.98 18.46 19.94
N GLY A 435 -18.49 17.23 19.97
CA GLY A 435 -19.70 16.83 19.25
C GLY A 435 -19.45 16.20 17.87
N LEU A 436 -18.19 16.05 17.46
CA LEU A 436 -17.81 15.14 16.38
C LEU A 436 -17.98 13.69 16.86
N SER A 437 -18.59 12.85 16.02
CA SER A 437 -18.64 11.41 16.23
C SER A 437 -17.23 10.83 16.27
N SER A 438 -17.01 9.80 17.09
CA SER A 438 -15.78 9.02 17.02
C SER A 438 -15.59 8.47 15.61
N GLY A 439 -14.35 8.45 15.13
CA GLY A 439 -14.04 8.04 13.76
C GLY A 439 -13.05 8.99 13.07
N PHE A 440 -12.92 8.83 11.77
CA PHE A 440 -11.88 9.51 11.01
C PHE A 440 -12.32 10.85 10.43
N TYR A 441 -11.37 11.76 10.33
CA TYR A 441 -11.51 13.06 9.72
C TYR A 441 -10.27 13.34 8.88
N VAL A 442 -10.36 14.27 7.94
CA VAL A 442 -9.22 14.72 7.15
C VAL A 442 -9.00 16.20 7.42
N ILE A 443 -7.76 16.57 7.72
CA ILE A 443 -7.33 17.96 7.74
C ILE A 443 -6.66 18.26 6.41
N ARG A 444 -7.09 19.32 5.74
CA ARG A 444 -6.36 19.94 4.62
C ARG A 444 -5.88 21.31 5.07
N VAL A 445 -4.63 21.64 4.77
CA VAL A 445 -4.08 22.99 4.98
C VAL A 445 -3.62 23.52 3.64
N THR A 446 -4.08 24.72 3.29
CA THR A 446 -3.72 25.44 2.06
C THR A 446 -3.01 26.75 2.39
N ASP A 447 -2.15 27.22 1.51
CA ASP A 447 -1.52 28.54 1.62
C ASP A 447 -2.45 29.66 1.11
N ALA A 448 -1.99 30.92 1.18
CA ALA A 448 -2.75 32.07 0.69
C ALA A 448 -3.03 32.07 -0.82
N ASN A 449 -2.33 31.26 -1.61
CA ASN A 449 -2.54 31.08 -3.04
C ASN A 449 -3.47 29.88 -3.35
N GLY A 450 -3.89 29.13 -2.33
CA GLY A 450 -4.69 27.93 -2.46
C GLY A 450 -3.88 26.67 -2.75
N GLU A 451 -2.54 26.72 -2.65
CA GLU A 451 -1.70 25.53 -2.78
C GLU A 451 -1.80 24.68 -1.52
N ILE A 452 -1.95 23.36 -1.69
CA ILE A 452 -2.02 22.42 -0.57
C ILE A 452 -0.64 22.33 0.09
N LEU A 453 -0.59 22.72 1.35
CA LEU A 453 0.58 22.54 2.21
C LEU A 453 0.54 21.17 2.91
N VAL A 454 -0.67 20.67 3.23
CA VAL A 454 -0.88 19.49 4.07
C VAL A 454 -2.19 18.83 3.73
N VAL A 455 -2.20 17.50 3.67
CA VAL A 455 -3.42 16.70 3.85
C VAL A 455 -3.07 15.61 4.86
N LYS A 456 -3.81 15.53 5.98
CA LYS A 456 -3.56 14.52 7.01
C LYS A 456 -4.86 13.98 7.57
N ARG A 457 -4.96 12.65 7.59
CA ARG A 457 -6.03 11.94 8.30
C ARG A 457 -5.80 11.99 9.80
N ILE A 458 -6.88 12.13 10.55
CA ILE A 458 -6.90 12.29 12.01
C ILE A 458 -8.04 11.44 12.60
N ILE A 459 -7.85 10.95 13.82
CA ILE A 459 -8.77 10.02 14.50
C ILE A 459 -9.42 10.73 15.68
N LYS A 460 -10.75 10.84 15.69
CA LYS A 460 -11.53 11.32 16.83
C LYS A 460 -11.82 10.14 17.76
N MET A 461 -11.39 10.22 19.02
CA MET A 461 -11.79 9.29 20.10
C MET A 461 -13.26 9.41 20.44
#